data_AF-A0A162JNK2-F1
#
_entry.id   AF-A0A162JNK2-F1
#
_cell.length_a   1.000
_cell.length_b   1.000
_cell.length_c   1.000
_cell.angle_alpha   90.00
_cell.angle_beta   90.00
_cell.angle_gamma   90.00
#
_symmetry.space_group_name_H-M   'P 1'
#
loop_
_entity.id
_entity.type
_entity.pdbx_description
1 polymer ?
#
loop_
_entity_poly.entity_id
_entity_poly.type
_entity_poly.pdbx_seq_one_letter_code
_entity_poly.pdbx_strand_id
1 'polypeptide(L)'
;MDRTTADRNEATTNGNRQEEASTTASLLSSSSSFSPYCPTSFPSRVSTPSCPSTGGDPPSALPSGDRSFPSTSGVSPCAPPSAGACCLAHGAPVTLASGEARPIQDLHSGDTVQTLAGPRLVVGLLRTFVHSNVLCRLGGSEDGDVMVSAWHPVSLDGAAWCFPVHLTFTPVLYTGNVYSMLLVADGSPLAHTFLVAGALWCASLGHGVLPPPLRLRPPHRGAEEPVCFLPPNRGAEEGEGEDVRSHPFFGDYVLVCEKMAVLRPVDGAYQCYGVTRDPRTGLVNGFKPVPPAPTMA
;
A
#
# COMPACT_ATOMS: atom_id res chain seq x y z
N MET A 1 -21.78 80.43 -32.73
CA MET A 1 -20.73 79.55 -32.17
C MET A 1 -20.57 78.42 -33.18
N ASP A 2 -19.98 78.79 -34.32
CA ASP A 2 -18.64 78.40 -34.80
C ASP A 2 -18.68 77.02 -35.49
N ARG A 3 -18.82 76.96 -36.82
CA ARG A 3 -17.82 77.16 -37.90
C ARG A 3 -16.76 76.05 -37.99
N THR A 4 -16.82 75.36 -39.16
CA THR A 4 -15.69 74.94 -40.04
C THR A 4 -14.73 73.88 -39.48
N THR A 5 -14.13 72.93 -40.22
CA THR A 5 -13.85 72.74 -41.66
C THR A 5 -13.23 71.33 -41.84
N ALA A 6 -13.26 70.82 -43.10
CA ALA A 6 -12.22 70.11 -43.89
C ALA A 6 -11.03 69.41 -43.16
N ASP A 7 -10.41 68.31 -43.59
CA ASP A 7 -9.92 67.83 -44.90
C ASP A 7 -9.50 66.35 -44.66
N ARG A 8 -9.63 65.37 -45.57
CA ARG A 8 -8.85 65.06 -46.80
C ARG A 8 -7.47 64.40 -46.57
N ASN A 9 -7.18 63.44 -47.47
CA ASN A 9 -5.91 62.74 -47.80
C ASN A 9 -5.76 61.33 -47.17
N GLU A 10 -5.82 60.22 -47.91
CA GLU A 10 -5.02 59.70 -49.04
C GLU A 10 -3.60 59.20 -48.69
N ALA A 11 -3.25 58.09 -49.37
CA ALA A 11 -1.96 57.44 -49.61
C ALA A 11 -1.52 56.34 -48.62
N THR A 12 -1.56 55.06 -49.02
CA THR A 12 -0.50 54.28 -49.74
C THR A 12 0.77 54.19 -48.87
N THR A 13 1.32 53.03 -48.48
CA THR A 13 2.22 52.20 -49.31
C THR A 13 2.56 50.87 -48.61
N ASN A 14 2.67 49.80 -49.41
CA ASN A 14 3.34 48.54 -49.08
C ASN A 14 4.84 48.74 -48.83
N GLY A 15 5.46 47.87 -48.02
CA GLY A 15 6.92 47.77 -47.95
C GLY A 15 7.43 46.69 -47.01
N ASN A 16 7.79 45.53 -47.60
CA ASN A 16 8.57 44.45 -47.01
C ASN A 16 9.81 44.93 -46.23
N ARG A 17 10.13 44.22 -45.14
CA ARG A 17 11.52 43.99 -44.71
C ARG A 17 11.69 42.59 -44.11
N GLN A 18 12.52 41.80 -44.79
CA GLN A 18 13.27 40.68 -44.23
C GLN A 18 14.35 41.21 -43.29
N GLU A 19 14.61 40.49 -42.20
CA GLU A 19 15.89 40.33 -41.46
C GLU A 19 15.61 39.16 -40.48
N GLU A 20 16.12 37.95 -40.71
CA GLU A 20 17.46 37.40 -40.36
C GLU A 20 17.69 37.10 -38.85
N ALA A 21 18.55 36.11 -38.61
CA ALA A 21 18.97 35.43 -37.36
C ALA A 21 18.06 34.25 -36.93
N SER A 22 18.38 32.97 -37.17
CA SER A 22 19.63 32.21 -37.02
C SER A 22 20.25 32.33 -35.63
N THR A 23 19.84 31.45 -34.72
CA THR A 23 20.68 31.05 -33.59
C THR A 23 20.54 29.55 -33.34
N THR A 24 21.63 28.87 -33.63
CA THR A 24 22.02 27.51 -33.28
C THR A 24 21.90 27.25 -31.78
N ALA A 25 21.31 26.11 -31.39
CA ALA A 25 21.51 25.53 -30.05
C ALA A 25 21.98 24.09 -30.18
N SER A 26 23.14 23.86 -29.61
CA SER A 26 23.99 22.68 -29.74
C SER A 26 23.41 21.45 -29.07
N LEU A 27 23.57 20.32 -29.77
CA LEU A 27 23.51 18.97 -29.24
C LEU A 27 24.65 18.77 -28.23
N LEU A 28 24.32 18.41 -27.00
CA LEU A 28 25.24 17.74 -26.09
C LEU A 28 24.71 16.33 -25.84
N SER A 29 25.29 15.39 -26.58
CA SER A 29 25.31 13.98 -26.23
C SER A 29 26.16 13.81 -24.98
N SER A 30 25.51 13.40 -23.89
CA SER A 30 26.21 12.90 -22.70
C SER A 30 25.83 11.44 -22.52
N SER A 31 26.64 10.58 -23.13
CA SER A 31 26.71 9.15 -22.83
C SER A 31 27.27 8.97 -21.42
N SER A 32 26.44 8.60 -20.45
CA SER A 32 26.91 8.02 -19.19
C SER A 32 26.65 6.51 -19.19
N SER A 33 27.74 5.79 -19.32
CA SER A 33 27.88 4.36 -19.14
C SER A 33 27.37 3.93 -17.76
N PHE A 34 26.33 3.09 -17.76
CA PHE A 34 25.90 2.31 -16.61
C PHE A 34 26.99 1.27 -16.29
N SER A 35 27.58 1.35 -15.10
CA SER A 35 28.45 0.30 -14.54
C SER A 35 27.72 -0.32 -13.34
N PRO A 36 27.44 -1.63 -13.34
CA PRO A 36 26.81 -2.30 -12.22
C PRO A 36 27.89 -2.75 -11.23
N TYR A 37 28.14 -1.96 -10.19
CA TYR A 37 28.87 -2.44 -9.02
C TYR A 37 27.89 -2.71 -7.88
N CYS A 38 27.54 -3.99 -7.77
CA CYS A 38 26.99 -4.61 -6.57
C CYS A 38 28.14 -4.86 -5.59
N PRO A 39 28.14 -4.32 -4.36
CA PRO A 39 28.98 -4.83 -3.30
C PRO A 39 28.22 -5.92 -2.55
N THR A 40 28.48 -7.17 -2.92
CA THR A 40 28.32 -8.32 -2.03
C THR A 40 29.44 -8.28 -0.98
N SER A 41 29.15 -7.84 0.25
CA SER A 41 29.97 -8.17 1.43
C SER A 41 29.23 -7.90 2.74
N PHE A 42 28.69 -8.96 3.33
CA PHE A 42 28.35 -8.99 4.76
C PHE A 42 29.63 -9.26 5.57
N PRO A 43 29.99 -8.42 6.55
CA PRO A 43 30.91 -8.85 7.59
C PRO A 43 30.18 -9.76 8.58
N SER A 44 30.62 -11.02 8.62
CA SER A 44 30.32 -11.98 9.68
C SER A 44 30.99 -11.56 11.00
N ARG A 45 30.32 -11.91 12.11
CA ARG A 45 30.80 -11.94 13.52
C ARG A 45 30.80 -10.60 14.27
N VAL A 46 29.82 -10.48 15.16
CA VAL A 46 30.02 -9.85 16.47
C VAL A 46 29.58 -10.84 17.54
N SER A 47 30.50 -11.04 18.49
CA SER A 47 30.47 -11.99 19.59
C SER A 47 29.35 -11.68 20.60
N THR A 48 28.69 -12.73 21.08
CA THR A 48 27.80 -12.71 22.23
C THR A 48 28.60 -12.51 23.52
N PRO A 49 28.22 -11.58 24.42
CA PRO A 49 28.71 -11.60 25.80
C PRO A 49 27.89 -12.59 26.64
N SER A 50 28.63 -13.48 27.30
CA SER A 50 28.16 -14.50 28.24
C SER A 50 27.55 -13.86 29.50
N CYS A 51 26.36 -14.30 29.91
CA CYS A 51 25.79 -13.96 31.21
C CYS A 51 26.46 -14.78 32.33
N PRO A 52 26.76 -14.18 33.50
CA PRO A 52 27.28 -14.93 34.65
C PRO A 52 26.15 -15.67 35.39
N SER A 53 26.44 -16.94 35.68
CA SER A 53 25.68 -17.84 36.52
C SER A 53 25.88 -17.52 38.01
N THR A 54 24.78 -17.33 38.74
CA THR A 54 24.76 -17.41 40.21
C THR A 54 23.55 -18.25 40.63
N GLY A 55 23.85 -19.38 41.29
CA GLY A 55 22.88 -20.32 41.80
C GLY A 55 22.24 -19.90 43.11
N GLY A 56 21.09 -20.52 43.37
CA GLY A 56 20.35 -20.47 44.63
C GLY A 56 19.05 -21.27 44.51
N ASP A 57 19.06 -22.50 45.02
CA ASP A 57 17.87 -23.29 45.40
C ASP A 57 17.46 -22.93 46.85
N PRO A 58 16.34 -23.46 47.44
CA PRO A 58 14.93 -23.59 47.04
C PRO A 58 14.00 -23.03 48.20
N PRO A 59 12.65 -23.24 48.31
CA PRO A 59 12.02 -24.56 48.64
C PRO A 59 10.55 -24.83 48.17
N SER A 60 10.25 -26.12 48.02
CA SER A 60 9.06 -26.91 48.43
C SER A 60 7.59 -26.40 48.37
N ALA A 61 6.79 -27.15 47.58
CA ALA A 61 5.49 -27.81 47.89
C ALA A 61 4.11 -27.08 47.94
N LEU A 62 3.25 -27.49 46.96
CA LEU A 62 1.77 -27.73 46.95
C LEU A 62 0.77 -26.54 46.95
N PRO A 63 -0.52 -26.71 46.50
CA PRO A 63 -1.21 -27.92 46.00
C PRO A 63 -1.90 -27.80 44.62
N SER A 64 -2.29 -28.97 44.10
CA SER A 64 -3.12 -29.23 42.93
C SER A 64 -4.48 -28.53 42.97
N GLY A 65 -4.85 -27.88 41.86
CA GLY A 65 -6.18 -27.34 41.64
C GLY A 65 -6.62 -27.56 40.19
N ASP A 66 -7.55 -28.48 40.00
CA ASP A 66 -8.29 -28.71 38.76
C ASP A 66 -8.90 -27.40 38.25
N ARG A 67 -8.48 -26.97 37.06
CA ARG A 67 -9.26 -26.05 36.23
C ARG A 67 -9.24 -26.54 34.80
N SER A 68 -10.40 -27.09 34.42
CA SER A 68 -10.80 -27.47 33.08
C SER A 68 -10.45 -26.37 32.06
N PHE A 69 -9.56 -26.67 31.12
CA PHE A 69 -9.33 -25.82 29.96
C PHE A 69 -10.48 -26.02 28.96
N PRO A 70 -11.17 -24.96 28.51
CA PRO A 70 -12.12 -25.10 27.42
C PRO A 70 -11.36 -25.46 26.13
N SER A 71 -11.86 -26.50 25.48
CA SER A 71 -11.45 -27.05 24.20
C SER A 71 -11.11 -25.96 23.17
N THR A 72 -9.88 -26.00 22.67
CA THR A 72 -9.40 -25.20 21.54
C THR A 72 -10.20 -25.56 20.29
N SER A 73 -11.25 -24.78 20.05
CA SER A 73 -11.91 -24.72 18.74
C SER A 73 -10.91 -24.12 17.75
N GLY A 74 -10.67 -24.82 16.64
CA GLY A 74 -9.64 -24.51 15.65
C GLY A 74 -9.65 -23.04 15.22
N VAL A 75 -8.57 -22.34 15.58
CA VAL A 75 -8.29 -20.98 15.15
C VAL A 75 -7.57 -21.06 13.81
N SER A 76 -8.21 -20.54 12.76
CA SER A 76 -7.56 -20.30 11.47
C SER A 76 -6.43 -19.28 11.66
N PRO A 77 -5.22 -19.48 11.10
CA PRO A 77 -4.02 -18.77 11.53
C PRO A 77 -3.86 -17.34 10.98
N CYS A 78 -4.81 -16.82 10.21
CA CYS A 78 -4.62 -15.55 9.48
C CYS A 78 -5.72 -14.52 9.78
N ALA A 79 -5.69 -13.92 10.99
CA ALA A 79 -6.23 -12.57 11.22
C ALA A 79 -5.84 -12.06 12.62
N PRO A 80 -4.87 -11.13 12.74
CA PRO A 80 -4.67 -10.42 14.01
C PRO A 80 -5.87 -9.48 14.28
N PRO A 81 -6.35 -9.42 15.54
CA PRO A 81 -7.54 -8.67 15.92
C PRO A 81 -7.21 -7.19 16.12
N SER A 82 -7.09 -6.44 15.02
CA SER A 82 -7.24 -4.96 14.95
C SER A 82 -6.73 -4.33 13.65
N ALA A 83 -6.25 -5.12 12.67
CA ALA A 83 -5.67 -4.61 11.43
C ALA A 83 -6.68 -3.79 10.61
N GLY A 84 -6.71 -2.48 10.87
CA GLY A 84 -7.34 -1.46 10.06
C GLY A 84 -6.64 -1.37 8.72
N ALA A 85 -7.42 -0.95 7.73
CA ALA A 85 -7.10 -0.71 6.32
C ALA A 85 -5.59 -0.66 5.94
N CYS A 86 -5.26 -1.34 4.84
CA CYS A 86 -3.95 -1.26 4.19
C CYS A 86 -3.70 0.18 3.74
N CYS A 87 -2.92 0.96 4.50
CA CYS A 87 -2.76 2.41 4.27
C CYS A 87 -1.36 2.96 4.56
N LEU A 88 -1.10 4.15 4.03
CA LEU A 88 0.05 5.02 4.27
C LEU A 88 -0.33 6.22 5.13
N ALA A 89 0.61 6.73 5.94
CA ALA A 89 0.35 7.95 6.68
C ALA A 89 0.22 9.18 5.78
N HIS A 90 -0.49 10.19 6.27
CA HIS A 90 -0.44 11.54 5.72
C HIS A 90 1.01 12.01 5.52
N GLY A 91 1.28 12.68 4.40
CA GLY A 91 2.60 13.16 4.01
C GLY A 91 3.43 12.16 3.22
N ALA A 92 3.02 10.89 3.11
CA ALA A 92 3.78 9.88 2.37
C ALA A 92 4.01 10.33 0.91
N PRO A 93 5.28 10.42 0.44
CA PRO A 93 5.60 10.93 -0.88
C PRO A 93 5.38 9.86 -1.96
N VAL A 94 4.39 10.02 -2.82
CA VAL A 94 4.10 9.10 -3.92
C VAL A 94 4.74 9.60 -5.20
N THR A 95 5.45 8.73 -5.92
CA THR A 95 6.11 9.06 -7.18
C THR A 95 5.09 9.06 -8.33
N LEU A 96 4.96 10.23 -8.96
CA LEU A 96 4.16 10.44 -10.17
C LEU A 96 4.87 9.87 -11.40
N ALA A 97 4.14 9.73 -12.50
CA ALA A 97 4.69 9.30 -13.78
C ALA A 97 5.78 10.24 -14.33
N SER A 98 5.78 11.51 -13.92
CA SER A 98 6.83 12.48 -14.25
C SER A 98 8.15 12.22 -13.50
N GLY A 99 8.14 11.37 -12.47
CA GLY A 99 9.25 11.19 -11.53
C GLY A 99 9.20 12.13 -10.32
N GLU A 100 8.33 13.14 -10.32
CA GLU A 100 8.10 14.02 -9.17
C GLU A 100 7.42 13.25 -8.03
N ALA A 101 7.73 13.59 -6.78
CA ALA A 101 7.02 13.08 -5.61
C ALA A 101 5.94 14.06 -5.14
N ARG A 102 4.72 13.57 -4.91
CA ARG A 102 3.63 14.34 -4.31
C ARG A 102 3.13 13.66 -3.04
N PRO A 103 2.83 14.40 -1.95
CA PRO A 103 2.22 13.81 -0.76
C PRO A 103 0.91 13.12 -1.10
N ILE A 104 0.66 11.94 -0.52
CA ILE A 104 -0.49 11.10 -0.86
C ILE A 104 -1.84 11.80 -0.70
N GLN A 105 -1.98 12.71 0.27
CA GLN A 105 -3.23 13.46 0.47
C GLN A 105 -3.53 14.48 -0.64
N ASP A 106 -2.51 14.90 -1.39
CA ASP A 106 -2.61 15.90 -2.45
C ASP A 106 -2.78 15.24 -3.82
N LEU A 107 -2.88 13.91 -3.86
CA LEU A 107 -3.27 13.19 -5.07
C LEU A 107 -4.77 13.29 -5.29
N HIS A 108 -5.17 13.30 -6.55
CA HIS A 108 -6.55 13.36 -6.97
C HIS A 108 -6.83 12.37 -8.09
N SER A 109 -8.12 12.10 -8.32
CA SER A 109 -8.54 11.34 -9.49
C SER A 109 -8.01 12.00 -10.76
N GLY A 110 -7.40 11.22 -11.64
CA GLY A 110 -6.75 11.69 -12.86
C GLY A 110 -5.24 11.93 -12.74
N ASP A 111 -4.67 12.00 -11.54
CA ASP A 111 -3.21 11.97 -11.38
C ASP A 111 -2.65 10.63 -11.90
N THR A 112 -1.43 10.65 -12.44
CA THR A 112 -0.77 9.43 -12.94
C THR A 112 0.42 9.10 -12.06
N VAL A 113 0.41 7.91 -11.46
CA VAL A 113 1.47 7.39 -10.58
C VAL A 113 2.31 6.33 -11.27
N GLN A 114 3.55 6.16 -10.80
CA GLN A 114 4.43 5.11 -11.29
C GLN A 114 4.07 3.77 -10.66
N THR A 115 3.90 2.74 -11.50
CA THR A 115 3.64 1.35 -11.08
C THR A 115 4.72 0.41 -11.64
N LEU A 116 4.76 -0.83 -11.18
CA LEU A 116 5.65 -1.86 -11.74
C LEU A 116 5.31 -2.23 -13.19
N ALA A 117 4.06 -2.01 -13.62
CA ALA A 117 3.63 -2.20 -15.01
C ALA A 117 3.64 -0.90 -15.84
N GLY A 118 4.32 0.15 -15.34
CA GLY A 118 4.35 1.49 -15.94
C GLY A 118 3.24 2.42 -15.43
N PRO A 119 3.14 3.65 -15.95
CA PRO A 119 2.23 4.66 -15.40
C PRO A 119 0.76 4.24 -15.38
N ARG A 120 0.03 4.55 -14.30
CA ARG A 120 -1.43 4.32 -14.17
C ARG A 120 -2.14 5.48 -13.50
N LEU A 121 -3.39 5.70 -13.91
CA LEU A 121 -4.25 6.74 -13.38
C LEU A 121 -4.76 6.37 -11.99
N VAL A 122 -4.76 7.34 -11.07
CA VAL A 122 -5.49 7.28 -9.81
C VAL A 122 -6.98 7.47 -10.13
N VAL A 123 -7.80 6.51 -9.72
CA VAL A 123 -9.27 6.59 -9.84
C VAL A 123 -9.86 7.22 -8.59
N GLY A 124 -9.32 6.90 -7.41
CA GLY A 124 -9.77 7.50 -6.17
C GLY A 124 -8.80 7.28 -5.02
N LEU A 125 -8.80 8.24 -4.09
CA LEU A 125 -8.16 8.08 -2.79
C LEU A 125 -9.17 7.65 -1.75
N LEU A 126 -8.79 6.72 -0.87
CA LEU A 126 -9.51 6.39 0.34
C LEU A 126 -8.81 7.04 1.53
N ARG A 127 -9.51 7.90 2.25
CA ARG A 127 -9.03 8.56 3.46
C ARG A 127 -9.68 7.95 4.69
N THR A 128 -8.86 7.52 5.64
CA THR A 128 -9.31 6.95 6.93
C THR A 128 -8.69 7.72 8.08
N PHE A 129 -9.50 8.21 9.02
CA PHE A 129 -8.97 8.72 10.28
C PHE A 129 -8.78 7.55 11.25
N VAL A 130 -7.59 7.42 11.83
CA VAL A 130 -7.24 6.36 12.79
C VAL A 130 -6.75 6.95 14.10
N HIS A 131 -6.94 6.21 15.19
CA HIS A 131 -6.52 6.59 16.53
C HIS A 131 -5.65 5.48 17.12
N SER A 132 -4.46 5.82 17.60
CA SER A 132 -3.48 4.88 18.19
C SER A 132 -3.26 3.62 17.34
N ASN A 133 -3.23 3.78 16.01
CA ASN A 133 -3.04 2.67 15.08
C ASN A 133 -1.56 2.35 14.93
N VAL A 134 -1.21 1.07 14.81
CA VAL A 134 0.18 0.64 14.65
C VAL A 134 0.66 0.89 13.23
N LEU A 135 1.62 1.79 13.09
CA LEU A 135 2.37 2.03 11.85
C LEU A 135 3.83 1.61 12.04
N CYS A 136 4.45 1.26 10.93
CA CYS A 136 5.83 0.85 10.79
C CYS A 136 6.58 1.94 10.03
N ARG A 137 7.77 2.31 10.52
CA ARG A 137 8.68 3.18 9.80
C ARG A 137 9.48 2.33 8.82
N LEU A 138 9.34 2.61 7.53
CA LEU A 138 10.05 1.96 6.44
C LEU A 138 10.85 3.01 5.68
N GLY A 139 12.12 2.69 5.41
CA GLY A 139 13.04 3.61 4.76
C GLY A 139 13.60 4.69 5.69
N GLY A 140 14.68 5.29 5.21
CA GLY A 140 15.53 6.30 5.86
C GLY A 140 16.54 6.86 4.86
N SER A 141 16.09 7.16 3.63
CA SER A 141 16.86 7.98 2.68
C SER A 141 16.80 9.45 3.13
N GLU A 142 17.56 10.34 2.48
CA GLU A 142 17.72 11.75 2.86
C GLU A 142 16.40 12.53 3.07
N ASP A 143 15.29 12.04 2.53
CA ASP A 143 13.95 12.65 2.60
C ASP A 143 13.06 12.14 3.77
N GLY A 144 13.55 11.22 4.60
CA GLY A 144 12.89 10.76 5.85
C GLY A 144 12.13 9.43 5.78
N ASP A 145 11.60 9.00 6.93
CA ASP A 145 10.89 7.72 7.07
C ASP A 145 9.49 7.75 6.44
N VAL A 146 9.11 6.70 5.70
CA VAL A 146 7.72 6.47 5.30
C VAL A 146 7.00 5.68 6.40
N MET A 147 5.88 6.20 6.89
CA MET A 147 5.05 5.48 7.86
C MET A 147 3.94 4.70 7.14
N VAL A 148 3.95 3.38 7.30
CA VAL A 148 3.04 2.45 6.63
C VAL A 148 2.31 1.61 7.67
N SER A 149 1.02 1.34 7.50
CA SER A 149 0.31 0.45 8.44
C SER A 149 0.95 -0.95 8.45
N ALA A 150 1.01 -1.57 9.62
CA ALA A 150 1.71 -2.84 9.85
C ALA A 150 1.42 -3.97 8.85
N TRP A 151 0.21 -4.00 8.29
CA TRP A 151 -0.32 -5.06 7.43
C TRP A 151 -0.60 -4.60 5.99
N HIS A 152 -0.05 -3.46 5.55
CA HIS A 152 -0.12 -3.06 4.15
C HIS A 152 0.96 -3.78 3.35
N PRO A 153 0.64 -4.54 2.29
CA PRO A 153 1.66 -5.24 1.50
C PRO A 153 2.64 -4.28 0.83
N VAL A 154 3.94 -4.47 1.08
CA VAL A 154 5.01 -3.68 0.48
C VAL A 154 6.10 -4.55 -0.13
N SER A 155 6.89 -3.98 -1.03
CA SER A 155 8.06 -4.61 -1.63
C SER A 155 9.19 -3.59 -1.85
N LEU A 156 10.44 -4.00 -1.60
CA LEU A 156 11.63 -3.16 -1.84
C LEU A 156 12.21 -3.36 -3.25
N ASP A 157 11.96 -4.50 -3.87
CA ASP A 157 12.49 -4.90 -5.17
C ASP A 157 11.40 -5.05 -6.25
N GLY A 158 10.13 -4.93 -5.86
CA GLY A 158 8.97 -5.15 -6.72
C GLY A 158 8.62 -6.63 -6.94
N ALA A 159 9.38 -7.55 -6.36
CA ALA A 159 9.25 -8.99 -6.55
C ALA A 159 8.83 -9.70 -5.25
N ALA A 160 9.58 -9.48 -4.17
CA ALA A 160 9.29 -10.06 -2.86
C ALA A 160 8.35 -9.14 -2.07
N TRP A 161 7.16 -9.65 -1.75
CA TRP A 161 6.14 -8.91 -1.01
C TRP A 161 6.09 -9.36 0.45
N CYS A 162 6.00 -8.39 1.36
CA CYS A 162 5.93 -8.65 2.79
C CYS A 162 5.09 -7.59 3.52
N PHE A 163 4.86 -7.82 4.82
CA PHE A 163 4.21 -6.85 5.68
C PHE A 163 5.24 -6.00 6.44
N PRO A 164 5.04 -4.68 6.56
CA PRO A 164 5.94 -3.75 7.26
C PRO A 164 6.31 -4.19 8.68
N VAL A 165 5.39 -4.85 9.40
CA VAL A 165 5.64 -5.36 10.75
C VAL A 165 6.76 -6.41 10.80
N HIS A 166 7.05 -7.08 9.68
CA HIS A 166 8.16 -8.03 9.58
C HIS A 166 9.49 -7.36 9.20
N LEU A 167 9.46 -6.08 8.83
CA LEU A 167 10.63 -5.32 8.38
C LEU A 167 11.17 -4.35 9.44
N THR A 168 10.37 -4.04 10.47
CA THR A 168 10.75 -3.08 11.52
C THR A 168 10.63 -3.68 12.91
N PHE A 169 11.48 -3.22 13.83
CA PHE A 169 11.45 -3.60 15.23
C PHE A 169 10.87 -2.50 16.14
N THR A 170 10.54 -1.33 15.58
CA THR A 170 10.09 -0.15 16.33
C THR A 170 8.75 0.39 15.78
N PRO A 171 7.64 -0.36 15.94
CA PRO A 171 6.32 0.14 15.57
C PRO A 171 5.98 1.41 16.36
N VAL A 172 5.28 2.34 15.72
CA VAL A 172 4.80 3.58 16.32
C VAL A 172 3.27 3.59 16.40
N LEU A 173 2.74 4.16 17.48
CA LEU A 173 1.32 4.48 17.57
C LEU A 173 1.05 5.80 16.86
N TYR A 174 0.17 5.77 15.87
CA TYR A 174 -0.18 6.91 15.04
C TYR A 174 -1.65 7.28 15.22
N THR A 175 -1.90 8.58 15.39
CA THR A 175 -3.24 9.17 15.36
C THR A 175 -3.26 10.24 14.27
N GLY A 176 -4.15 10.10 13.30
CA GLY A 176 -4.21 10.99 12.15
C GLY A 176 -4.90 10.35 10.95
N ASN A 177 -4.74 10.97 9.79
CA ASN A 177 -5.27 10.43 8.53
C ASN A 177 -4.28 9.44 7.91
N VAL A 178 -4.78 8.30 7.48
CA VAL A 178 -4.08 7.36 6.62
C VAL A 178 -4.83 7.23 5.30
N TYR A 179 -4.09 6.93 4.24
CA TYR A 179 -4.58 6.95 2.87
C TYR A 179 -4.29 5.62 2.17
N SER A 180 -5.20 5.20 1.32
CA SER A 180 -4.97 4.16 0.32
C SER A 180 -5.49 4.67 -1.02
N MET A 181 -5.13 4.04 -2.12
CA MET A 181 -5.56 4.48 -3.44
C MET A 181 -6.07 3.33 -4.27
N LEU A 182 -7.00 3.66 -5.17
CA LEU A 182 -7.51 2.80 -6.21
C LEU A 182 -6.99 3.32 -7.54
N LEU A 183 -6.34 2.45 -8.31
CA LEU A 183 -5.85 2.78 -9.65
C LEU A 183 -6.87 2.36 -10.71
N VAL A 184 -6.65 2.75 -11.96
CA VAL A 184 -7.47 2.29 -13.09
C VAL A 184 -7.43 0.77 -13.21
N ALA A 185 -8.56 0.17 -13.57
CA ALA A 185 -8.67 -1.28 -13.73
C ALA A 185 -7.63 -1.80 -14.74
N ASP A 186 -6.95 -2.88 -14.35
CA ASP A 186 -5.94 -3.56 -15.15
C ASP A 186 -5.93 -5.04 -14.75
N GLY A 187 -5.65 -5.92 -15.69
CA GLY A 187 -5.58 -7.36 -15.46
C GLY A 187 -4.29 -7.81 -14.77
N SER A 188 -3.26 -6.96 -14.74
CA SER A 188 -1.98 -7.26 -14.10
C SER A 188 -1.94 -6.75 -12.65
N PRO A 189 -1.63 -7.61 -11.65
CA PRO A 189 -1.38 -7.16 -10.30
C PRO A 189 -0.26 -6.13 -10.17
N LEU A 190 0.70 -6.14 -11.10
CA LEU A 190 1.82 -5.18 -11.12
C LEU A 190 1.38 -3.77 -11.52
N ALA A 191 0.24 -3.63 -12.20
CA ALA A 191 -0.37 -2.34 -12.51
C ALA A 191 -1.13 -1.74 -11.31
N HIS A 192 -1.37 -2.55 -10.28
CA HIS A 192 -1.99 -2.14 -9.01
C HIS A 192 -0.97 -2.01 -7.90
N THR A 193 0.17 -1.44 -8.26
CA THR A 193 1.23 -1.07 -7.33
C THR A 193 1.57 0.39 -7.53
N PHE A 194 2.18 1.03 -6.54
CA PHE A 194 2.62 2.41 -6.69
C PHE A 194 3.90 2.65 -5.89
N LEU A 195 4.75 3.52 -6.42
CA LEU A 195 6.05 3.82 -5.84
C LEU A 195 5.94 4.94 -4.81
N VAL A 196 6.57 4.73 -3.65
CA VAL A 196 6.59 5.66 -2.52
C VAL A 196 8.04 5.94 -2.13
N ALA A 197 8.37 7.21 -1.88
CA ALA A 197 9.71 7.69 -1.56
C ALA A 197 10.79 7.22 -2.55
N GLY A 198 10.43 7.02 -3.82
CA GLY A 198 11.34 6.59 -4.88
C GLY A 198 11.89 5.15 -4.76
N ALA A 199 11.57 4.40 -3.70
CA ALA A 199 12.18 3.09 -3.45
C ALA A 199 11.23 2.01 -2.91
N LEU A 200 10.09 2.38 -2.33
CA LEU A 200 9.16 1.43 -1.70
C LEU A 200 7.94 1.20 -2.59
N TRP A 201 7.73 -0.04 -3.04
CA TRP A 201 6.52 -0.43 -3.74
C TRP A 201 5.42 -0.78 -2.75
N CYS A 202 4.24 -0.21 -2.96
CA CYS A 202 3.03 -0.45 -2.17
C CYS A 202 1.94 -1.04 -3.05
N ALA A 203 1.12 -1.95 -2.52
CA ALA A 203 -0.05 -2.47 -3.23
C ALA A 203 -1.22 -1.48 -3.14
N SER A 204 -1.90 -1.21 -4.25
CA SER A 204 -3.12 -0.40 -4.25
C SER A 204 -4.34 -1.25 -3.83
N LEU A 205 -5.48 -0.59 -3.60
CA LEU A 205 -6.75 -1.28 -3.49
C LEU A 205 -7.11 -1.91 -4.85
N GLY A 206 -7.86 -3.01 -4.82
CA GLY A 206 -8.33 -3.70 -6.01
C GLY A 206 -7.23 -4.42 -6.79
N HIS A 207 -6.15 -4.87 -6.12
CA HIS A 207 -4.92 -5.28 -6.80
C HIS A 207 -4.98 -6.61 -7.56
N GLY A 208 -6.13 -7.26 -7.65
CA GLY A 208 -6.34 -8.45 -8.47
C GLY A 208 -5.69 -9.74 -7.92
N VAL A 209 -5.06 -9.70 -6.73
CA VAL A 209 -4.53 -10.91 -6.08
C VAL A 209 -5.57 -11.43 -5.10
N LEU A 210 -6.34 -12.41 -5.56
CA LEU A 210 -7.38 -13.06 -4.78
C LEU A 210 -6.83 -14.33 -4.12
N PRO A 211 -7.39 -14.73 -2.96
CA PRO A 211 -7.09 -16.02 -2.40
C PRO A 211 -7.49 -17.13 -3.37
N PRO A 212 -6.79 -18.27 -3.37
CA PRO A 212 -7.20 -19.42 -4.16
C PRO A 212 -8.66 -19.76 -3.84
N PRO A 213 -9.48 -20.10 -4.85
CA PRO A 213 -10.85 -20.48 -4.61
C PRO A 213 -10.86 -21.60 -3.58
N LEU A 214 -11.63 -21.42 -2.50
CA LEU A 214 -11.80 -22.44 -1.47
C LEU A 214 -12.16 -23.73 -2.19
N ARG A 215 -11.23 -24.69 -2.23
CA ARG A 215 -11.56 -26.05 -2.67
C ARG A 215 -12.55 -26.58 -1.65
N LEU A 216 -13.84 -26.40 -1.93
CA LEU A 216 -14.87 -27.17 -1.26
C LEU A 216 -14.44 -28.62 -1.48
N ARG A 217 -14.00 -29.28 -0.39
CA ARG A 217 -13.82 -30.73 -0.42
C ARG A 217 -15.11 -31.29 -1.03
N PRO A 218 -15.03 -32.13 -2.08
CA PRO A 218 -16.21 -32.83 -2.56
C PRO A 218 -16.91 -33.44 -1.35
N PRO A 219 -18.26 -33.37 -1.25
CA PRO A 219 -18.95 -34.02 -0.16
C PRO A 219 -18.51 -35.48 -0.13
N HIS A 220 -17.79 -35.86 0.93
CA HIS A 220 -17.29 -37.21 1.11
C HIS A 220 -18.50 -38.15 1.02
N ARG A 221 -18.60 -38.90 -0.07
CA ARG A 221 -19.51 -40.02 -0.17
C ARG A 221 -18.92 -41.17 0.63
N GLY A 222 -19.26 -41.18 1.92
CA GLY A 222 -19.22 -42.37 2.78
C GLY A 222 -17.85 -42.80 3.32
N ALA A 223 -17.91 -43.22 4.58
CA ALA A 223 -16.96 -44.03 5.34
C ALA A 223 -15.84 -43.32 6.11
N GLU A 224 -16.09 -43.23 7.44
CA GLU A 224 -15.18 -43.46 8.58
C GLU A 224 -13.80 -42.74 8.64
N GLU A 225 -13.66 -41.79 9.57
CA GLU A 225 -12.40 -41.29 10.14
C GLU A 225 -11.87 -42.24 11.25
N PRO A 226 -10.63 -42.14 11.77
CA PRO A 226 -9.40 -41.57 11.21
C PRO A 226 -8.23 -42.59 11.26
N VAL A 227 -7.30 -42.53 10.31
CA VAL A 227 -5.95 -43.05 10.52
C VAL A 227 -4.96 -41.95 10.20
N CYS A 228 -4.24 -41.51 11.23
CA CYS A 228 -3.10 -40.61 11.12
C CYS A 228 -2.02 -41.27 10.26
N PHE A 229 -2.00 -41.01 8.96
CA PHE A 229 -0.84 -41.23 8.12
C PHE A 229 -0.22 -39.86 7.82
N LEU A 230 0.79 -39.50 8.61
CA LEU A 230 1.81 -38.55 8.17
C LEU A 230 2.56 -39.20 7.01
N PRO A 231 2.59 -38.62 5.80
CA PRO A 231 3.56 -39.05 4.81
C PRO A 231 4.97 -38.62 5.26
N PRO A 232 5.99 -39.45 5.01
CA PRO A 232 7.36 -39.15 5.37
C PRO A 232 7.89 -38.01 4.50
N ASN A 233 8.59 -37.10 5.15
CA ASN A 233 9.31 -35.98 4.57
C ASN A 233 10.36 -36.50 3.57
N ARG A 234 10.11 -36.34 2.26
CA ARG A 234 11.13 -36.47 1.20
C ARG A 234 10.66 -35.84 -0.10
N GLY A 235 11.33 -34.76 -0.48
CA GLY A 235 11.16 -34.08 -1.76
C GLY A 235 10.78 -32.62 -1.54
N ALA A 236 11.70 -31.72 -1.85
CA ALA A 236 11.46 -30.29 -1.92
C ALA A 236 10.36 -30.01 -2.96
N GLU A 237 9.15 -29.73 -2.50
CA GLU A 237 8.25 -28.82 -3.18
C GLU A 237 8.38 -27.52 -2.38
N GLU A 238 8.94 -26.48 -3.00
CA GLU A 238 8.94 -25.13 -2.43
C GLU A 238 7.50 -24.80 -2.06
N GLY A 239 7.21 -24.76 -0.76
CA GLY A 239 5.92 -24.32 -0.28
C GLY A 239 5.77 -22.87 -0.71
N GLU A 240 5.00 -22.63 -1.78
CA GLU A 240 4.55 -21.31 -2.17
C GLU A 240 3.90 -20.67 -0.93
N GLY A 241 4.65 -19.77 -0.29
CA GLY A 241 4.07 -18.91 0.73
C GLY A 241 2.92 -18.17 0.07
N GLU A 242 1.75 -18.21 0.69
CA GLU A 242 0.58 -17.48 0.21
C GLU A 242 0.97 -16.01 0.01
N ASP A 243 0.76 -15.49 -1.22
CA ASP A 243 1.10 -14.10 -1.56
C ASP A 243 0.48 -13.16 -0.52
N VAL A 244 1.28 -12.37 0.19
CA VAL A 244 0.80 -11.52 1.28
C VAL A 244 -0.21 -10.47 0.84
N ARG A 245 -0.29 -10.19 -0.48
CA ARG A 245 -1.33 -9.34 -1.06
C ARG A 245 -2.68 -10.04 -1.11
N SER A 246 -2.71 -11.37 -1.14
CA SER A 246 -3.93 -12.19 -1.23
C SER A 246 -4.96 -11.77 -0.20
N HIS A 247 -6.05 -11.15 -0.68
CA HIS A 247 -7.13 -10.73 0.19
C HIS A 247 -8.47 -10.70 -0.58
N PRO A 248 -9.54 -11.38 -0.10
CA PRO A 248 -10.78 -11.51 -0.86
C PRO A 248 -11.49 -10.17 -1.15
N PHE A 249 -11.47 -9.22 -0.21
CA PHE A 249 -11.99 -7.87 -0.47
C PHE A 249 -11.00 -6.94 -1.16
N PHE A 250 -9.83 -6.67 -0.56
CA PHE A 250 -8.87 -5.70 -1.12
C PHE A 250 -8.26 -6.12 -2.46
N GLY A 251 -8.24 -7.41 -2.81
CA GLY A 251 -7.84 -7.89 -4.12
C GLY A 251 -8.95 -7.82 -5.18
N ASP A 252 -10.22 -7.68 -4.79
CA ASP A 252 -11.35 -7.63 -5.72
C ASP A 252 -11.62 -6.18 -6.15
N TYR A 253 -11.19 -5.83 -7.35
CA TYR A 253 -11.34 -4.49 -7.91
C TYR A 253 -12.79 -4.02 -7.95
N VAL A 254 -13.70 -4.88 -8.42
CA VAL A 254 -15.12 -4.52 -8.62
C VAL A 254 -15.77 -4.28 -7.27
N LEU A 255 -15.54 -5.18 -6.31
CA LEU A 255 -16.10 -5.07 -4.98
C LEU A 255 -15.56 -3.84 -4.24
N VAL A 256 -14.27 -3.50 -4.37
CA VAL A 256 -13.71 -2.26 -3.83
C VAL A 256 -14.40 -1.04 -4.45
N CYS A 257 -14.58 -1.01 -5.77
CA CYS A 257 -15.27 0.11 -6.45
C CYS A 257 -16.68 0.31 -5.92
N GLU A 258 -17.46 -0.77 -5.83
CA GLU A 258 -18.83 -0.75 -5.29
C GLU A 258 -18.87 -0.20 -3.86
N LYS A 259 -17.93 -0.62 -3.00
CA LYS A 259 -17.89 -0.16 -1.61
C LYS A 259 -17.31 1.25 -1.45
N MET A 260 -16.47 1.71 -2.36
CA MET A 260 -16.01 3.10 -2.38
C MET A 260 -17.10 4.06 -2.89
N ALA A 261 -17.92 3.64 -3.86
CA ALA A 261 -18.94 4.49 -4.49
C ALA A 261 -20.02 5.01 -3.53
N VAL A 262 -20.23 4.34 -2.39
CA VAL A 262 -21.19 4.75 -1.36
C VAL A 262 -20.58 5.65 -0.27
N LEU A 263 -19.27 5.89 -0.31
CA LEU A 263 -18.58 6.76 0.64
C LEU A 263 -18.72 8.22 0.25
N ARG A 264 -18.68 9.11 1.25
CA ARG A 264 -18.72 10.55 1.01
C ARG A 264 -17.38 11.03 0.45
N PRO A 265 -17.35 11.71 -0.70
CA PRO A 265 -16.16 12.43 -1.15
C PRO A 265 -15.96 13.70 -0.32
N VAL A 266 -14.75 13.93 0.15
CA VAL A 266 -14.31 15.11 0.91
C VAL A 266 -12.89 15.46 0.45
N ASP A 267 -12.69 16.69 -0.02
CA ASP A 267 -11.39 17.20 -0.48
C ASP A 267 -10.67 16.28 -1.49
N GLY A 268 -11.43 15.71 -2.43
CA GLY A 268 -10.88 14.82 -3.47
C GLY A 268 -10.60 13.38 -3.03
N ALA A 269 -10.93 13.00 -1.78
CA ALA A 269 -10.81 11.64 -1.27
C ALA A 269 -12.15 11.10 -0.72
N TYR A 270 -12.35 9.78 -0.80
CA TYR A 270 -13.49 9.09 -0.21
C TYR A 270 -13.23 8.82 1.27
N GLN A 271 -14.05 9.38 2.16
CA GLN A 271 -13.85 9.28 3.60
C GLN A 271 -14.50 8.01 4.19
N CYS A 272 -13.74 7.27 4.99
CA CYS A 272 -14.24 6.19 5.84
C CYS A 272 -13.64 6.25 7.27
N TYR A 273 -14.16 5.44 8.18
CA TYR A 273 -13.68 5.30 9.57
C TYR A 273 -13.22 3.88 9.88
N GLY A 274 -12.68 3.20 8.87
CA GLY A 274 -12.18 1.84 8.95
C GLY A 274 -12.97 0.88 8.07
N VAL A 275 -12.93 -0.39 8.44
CA VAL A 275 -13.43 -1.51 7.62
C VAL A 275 -14.63 -2.19 8.26
N THR A 276 -15.55 -2.71 7.44
CA THR A 276 -16.57 -3.67 7.86
C THR A 276 -16.04 -5.08 7.72
N ARG A 277 -16.53 -5.99 8.56
CA ARG A 277 -16.15 -7.41 8.53
C ARG A 277 -17.40 -8.27 8.46
N ASP A 278 -17.31 -9.36 7.72
CA ASP A 278 -18.33 -10.40 7.72
C ASP A 278 -18.38 -11.04 9.12
N PRO A 279 -19.54 -11.08 9.79
CA PRO A 279 -19.64 -11.63 11.14
C PRO A 279 -19.38 -13.13 11.22
N ARG A 280 -19.54 -13.88 10.12
CA ARG A 280 -19.31 -15.32 10.06
C ARG A 280 -17.86 -15.66 9.79
N THR A 281 -17.21 -14.94 8.87
CA THR A 281 -15.84 -15.26 8.44
C THR A 281 -14.79 -14.39 9.12
N GLY A 282 -15.17 -13.26 9.70
CA GLY A 282 -14.26 -12.26 10.27
C GLY A 282 -13.47 -11.46 9.23
N LEU A 283 -13.61 -11.80 7.94
CA LEU A 283 -12.88 -11.17 6.85
C LEU A 283 -13.44 -9.79 6.55
N VAL A 284 -12.56 -8.88 6.10
CA VAL A 284 -12.99 -7.55 5.65
C VAL A 284 -13.87 -7.71 4.41
N ASN A 285 -14.98 -6.96 4.35
CA ASN A 285 -15.95 -7.00 3.26
C ASN A 285 -16.46 -5.62 2.81
N GLY A 286 -15.82 -4.54 3.29
CA GLY A 286 -16.24 -3.18 2.98
C GLY A 286 -15.59 -2.13 3.86
N PHE A 287 -16.07 -0.90 3.67
CA PHE A 287 -15.63 0.28 4.40
C PHE A 287 -16.75 0.81 5.31
N LYS A 288 -16.38 1.30 6.50
CA LYS A 288 -17.33 1.94 7.42
C LYS A 288 -17.58 3.40 6.95
N PRO A 289 -18.79 3.75 6.49
CA PRO A 289 -19.08 5.11 6.07
C PRO A 289 -19.05 6.07 7.27
N VAL A 290 -18.86 7.35 6.97
CA VAL A 290 -19.02 8.44 7.94
C VAL A 290 -20.49 8.48 8.39
N PRO A 291 -20.79 8.47 9.70
CA PRO A 291 -22.14 8.73 10.16
C PRO A 291 -22.61 10.09 9.64
N PRO A 292 -23.88 10.23 9.22
CA PRO A 292 -24.41 11.53 8.86
C PRO A 292 -24.23 12.48 10.06
N ALA A 293 -23.89 13.75 9.77
CA ALA A 293 -23.86 14.77 10.81
C ALA A 293 -25.22 14.80 11.53
N PRO A 294 -25.27 14.93 12.87
CA PRO A 294 -26.54 15.05 13.56
C PRO A 294 -27.30 16.24 12.99
N THR A 295 -28.49 15.99 12.46
CA THR A 295 -29.40 17.05 12.03
C THR A 295 -29.70 17.88 13.27
N MET A 296 -29.23 19.14 13.33
CA MET A 296 -29.68 20.04 14.39
C MET A 296 -31.18 20.26 14.16
N ALA A 297 -31.99 19.70 15.05
CA ALA A 297 -33.44 19.85 15.09
C ALA A 297 -33.82 21.16 15.77
#